data_AF-A0A0N5CRL4-F1
#
_entry.id   AF-A0A0N5CRL4-F1
#
_cell.length_a   1.000
_cell.length_b   1.000
_cell.length_c   1.000
_cell.angle_alpha   90.00
_cell.angle_beta   90.00
_cell.angle_gamma   90.00
#
_symmetry.space_group_name_H-M   'P 1'
#
loop_
_entity.id
_entity.type
_entity.pdbx_description
1 polymer ?
#
loop_
_entity_poly.entity_id
_entity_poly.type
_entity_poly.pdbx_seq_one_letter_code
_entity_poly.pdbx_strand_id
1 'polypeptide(L)' 'MQAACTVEEEMATPCRCCKISCWYNTANAATNKLGHVPGQASQHEALATLRLIRLCILVECEEICPTLQRGLFKPV' A
#
# COMPACT_ATOMS: atom_id res chain seq x y z
N MET A 1 6.60 -10.35 11.71
CA MET A 1 5.67 -9.94 10.62
C MET A 1 6.52 -9.51 9.44
N GLN A 2 6.48 -10.25 8.33
CA GLN A 2 7.30 -10.00 7.14
C GLN A 2 6.65 -8.93 6.25
N ALA A 3 7.38 -7.84 6.04
CA ALA A 3 7.00 -6.69 5.21
C ALA A 3 7.47 -6.81 3.75
N ALA A 4 8.19 -7.88 3.42
CA ALA A 4 8.76 -8.14 2.09
C ALA A 4 8.21 -9.46 1.55
N CYS A 5 7.85 -9.46 0.27
CA CYS A 5 7.62 -10.70 -0.47
C CYS A 5 8.87 -11.57 -0.45
N THR A 6 8.72 -12.88 -0.64
CA THR A 6 9.89 -13.71 -0.93
C THR A 6 10.43 -13.39 -2.33
N VAL A 7 11.70 -13.74 -2.59
CA VAL A 7 12.34 -13.53 -3.90
C VAL A 7 11.54 -14.22 -5.01
N GLU A 8 10.97 -15.40 -4.74
CA GLU A 8 10.11 -16.12 -5.68
C GLU A 8 8.79 -15.38 -5.95
N GLU A 9 8.17 -14.81 -4.92
CA GLU A 9 6.94 -14.00 -5.06
C GLU A 9 7.17 -12.69 -5.79
N GLU A 10 8.35 -12.07 -5.62
CA GLU A 10 8.74 -10.86 -6.35
C GLU A 10 8.86 -11.13 -7.85
N MET A 11 9.41 -12.28 -8.24
CA MET A 11 9.50 -12.66 -9.65
C MET A 11 8.14 -13.07 -10.24
N ALA A 12 7.32 -13.80 -9.48
CA ALA A 12 6.03 -14.29 -9.96
C ALA A 12 4.92 -13.22 -9.96
N THR A 13 4.93 -12.33 -8.97
CA THR A 13 3.87 -11.33 -8.74
C THR A 13 4.41 -9.95 -8.35
N PRO A 14 5.27 -9.32 -9.17
CA PRO A 14 5.99 -8.10 -8.80
C PRO A 14 5.07 -6.94 -8.41
N CYS A 15 3.93 -6.77 -9.09
CA CYS A 15 2.94 -5.73 -8.76
C CYS A 15 2.32 -5.93 -7.36
N ARG A 16 2.00 -7.18 -6.97
CA ARG A 16 1.46 -7.48 -5.64
C ARG A 16 2.49 -7.12 -4.58
N CYS A 17 3.74 -7.48 -4.81
CA CYS A 17 4.84 -7.22 -3.90
C CYS A 17 5.13 -5.74 -3.73
N CYS A 18 5.11 -4.96 -4.82
CA CYS A 18 5.23 -3.51 -4.74
C CYS A 18 4.11 -2.88 -3.89
N LYS A 19 2.85 -3.30 -4.08
CA LYS A 19 1.72 -2.82 -3.27
C LYS A 19 1.86 -3.14 -1.78
N ILE A 20 2.30 -4.37 -1.46
CA ILE A 20 2.54 -4.81 -0.08
C ILE A 20 3.65 -3.98 0.56
N SER A 21 4.75 -3.77 -0.18
CA SER A 21 5.88 -2.93 0.28
C SER A 21 5.43 -1.50 0.58
N CYS A 22 4.70 -0.86 -0.34
CA CYS A 22 4.13 0.47 -0.14
C CYS A 22 3.23 0.55 1.10
N TRP A 23 2.39 -0.46 1.30
CA TRP A 23 1.52 -0.53 2.47
C TRP A 23 2.33 -0.59 3.77
N TYR A 24 3.22 -1.58 3.89
CA TYR A 24 4.00 -1.80 5.11
C TYR A 24 4.92 -0.64 5.44
N ASN A 25 5.69 -0.15 4.47
CA ASN A 25 6.66 0.92 4.70
C ASN A 25 5.96 2.22 5.14
N THR A 26 4.86 2.59 4.46
CA THR A 26 4.11 3.80 4.81
C THR A 26 3.39 3.66 6.15
N ALA A 27 2.75 2.50 6.41
CA ALA A 27 2.08 2.25 7.68
C ALA A 27 3.06 2.23 8.87
N ASN A 28 4.25 1.65 8.67
CA ASN A 28 5.30 1.63 9.68
C ASN A 28 5.86 3.05 9.93
N ALA A 29 6.12 3.82 8.86
CA ALA A 29 6.54 5.21 8.98
C ALA A 29 5.49 6.08 9.71
N ALA A 30 4.21 5.89 9.41
CA ALA A 30 3.13 6.58 10.09
C ALA A 30 3.02 6.16 11.57
N THR A 31 3.12 4.87 11.87
CA THR A 31 3.15 4.37 13.25
C THR A 31 4.31 4.96 14.05
N ASN A 32 5.51 4.98 13.47
CA ASN A 32 6.69 5.57 14.11
C ASN A 32 6.53 7.08 14.34
N LYS A 33 5.89 7.79 13.41
CA LYS A 33 5.66 9.23 13.53
C LYS A 33 4.58 9.58 14.56
N LEU A 34 3.52 8.77 14.66
CA LEU A 34 2.40 9.00 15.58
C LEU A 34 2.67 8.46 16.99
N GLY A 35 3.52 7.43 17.11
CA GLY A 35 3.73 6.69 18.37
C GLY A 35 2.67 5.61 18.62
N HIS A 36 1.68 5.47 17.73
CA HIS A 36 0.62 4.47 17.77
C HIS A 36 0.16 4.10 16.37
N VAL A 37 -0.63 3.04 16.26
CA VAL A 37 -1.14 2.57 14.96
C VAL A 37 -2.11 3.61 14.37
N PRO A 38 -1.92 4.07 13.12
CA PRO A 38 -2.83 5.05 12.50
C PRO A 38 -4.29 4.58 12.55
N GLY A 39 -5.17 5.42 13.09
CA GLY A 39 -6.58 5.05 13.33
C GLY A 39 -6.93 4.81 14.79
N GLN A 40 -5.94 4.60 15.65
CA GLN A 40 -6.16 4.39 17.08
C GLN A 40 -6.66 5.65 17.79
N ALA A 41 -6.11 6.83 17.45
CA ALA A 41 -6.56 8.09 18.04
C ALA A 41 -7.71 8.75 17.24
N SER A 42 -7.73 8.60 15.91
CA SER A 42 -8.84 9.09 15.08
C SER A 42 -8.94 8.42 13.71
N GLN A 43 -10.15 8.41 13.14
CA GLN A 43 -10.37 8.01 11.75
C GLN A 43 -9.57 8.87 10.75
N HIS A 44 -9.28 10.12 11.10
CA HIS A 44 -8.55 11.03 10.23
C HIS A 44 -7.10 10.56 9.99
N GLU A 45 -6.43 10.05 11.02
CA GLU A 45 -5.07 9.47 10.90
C GLU A 45 -5.05 8.26 9.96
N ALA A 46 -6.06 7.39 10.05
CA ALA A 46 -6.20 6.25 9.16
C ALA A 46 -6.38 6.71 7.70
N LEU A 47 -7.30 7.66 7.46
CA LEU A 47 -7.54 8.18 6.11
C LEU A 47 -6.32 8.91 5.53
N ALA A 48 -5.60 9.69 6.34
CA ALA A 48 -4.37 10.34 5.93
C ALA A 48 -3.30 9.31 5.53
N THR A 49 -3.12 8.26 6.32
CA THR A 49 -2.18 7.18 6.04
C THR A 49 -2.56 6.40 4.78
N LEU A 50 -3.84 6.07 4.60
CA LEU A 50 -4.34 5.40 3.39
C LEU A 50 -4.11 6.22 2.12
N ARG A 51 -4.22 7.56 2.20
CA ARG A 51 -3.89 8.44 1.07
C ARG A 51 -2.42 8.38 0.71
N LEU A 52 -1.53 8.35 1.71
CA LEU A 52 -0.09 8.20 1.48
C LEU A 52 0.27 6.84 0.89
N ILE A 53 -0.33 5.75 1.39
CA ILE A 53 -0.14 4.41 0.82
C ILE A 53 -0.59 4.38 -0.64
N ARG A 54 -1.75 4.98 -0.94
CA ARG A 54 -2.24 5.07 -2.32
C ARG A 54 -1.28 5.86 -3.21
N LEU A 55 -0.72 6.96 -2.71
CA LEU A 55 0.26 7.75 -3.45
C LEU A 55 1.52 6.93 -3.74
N CYS A 56 2.04 6.20 -2.74
CA CYS A 56 3.16 5.28 -2.93
C CYS A 56 2.88 4.28 -4.05
N ILE A 57 1.72 3.61 -4.02
CA ILE A 57 1.36 2.62 -5.04
C ILE A 57 1.29 3.25 -6.44
N LEU A 58 0.75 4.46 -6.54
CA LEU A 58 0.61 5.14 -7.84
C LEU A 58 1.94 5.61 -8.42
N VAL A 59 2.92 5.94 -7.58
CA VAL A 59 4.23 6.46 -8.04
C VAL A 59 5.24 5.33 -8.19
N GLU A 60 5.38 4.47 -7.18
CA GLU A 60 6.43 3.44 -7.13
C GLU A 60 6.05 2.18 -7.94
N CYS A 61 4.75 1.87 -8.05
CA CYS A 61 4.29 0.66 -8.72
C CYS A 61 3.74 0.91 -10.13
N GLU A 62 3.86 2.12 -10.68
CA GLU A 62 3.28 2.51 -11.98
C GLU A 62 3.76 1.61 -13.12
N GLU A 63 5.06 1.43 -13.24
CA GLU A 63 5.70 0.64 -14.31
C GLU A 63 5.56 -0.88 -14.10
N ILE A 64 5.25 -1.31 -12.87
CA ILE A 64 5.19 -2.72 -12.49
C ILE A 64 3.75 -3.25 -12.57
N CYS A 65 2.79 -2.42 -12.20
CA CYS A 65 1.39 -2.79 -12.17
C CYS A 65 0.71 -2.39 -13.49
N PRO A 66 -0.02 -3.31 -14.15
CA PRO A 66 -0.83 -2.92 -15.29
C PRO A 66 -1.79 -1.82 -14.84
N THR A 67 -1.91 -0.75 -15.64
CA THR A 67 -2.84 0.34 -15.39
C THR A 67 -4.22 -0.24 -15.13
N LEU A 68 -4.72 -0.03 -13.90
CA LEU A 68 -6.07 -0.38 -13.51
C LEU A 68 -7.03 0.31 -14.48
N GLN A 69 -7.57 -0.44 -15.45
CA GLN A 69 -8.81 -0.04 -16.09
C GLN A 69 -9.84 0.06 -14.95
N ARG A 70 -10.17 1.30 -14.56
CA ARG A 70 -11.19 1.65 -13.56
C ARG A 70 -12.62 1.23 -14.00
N GLY A 71 -12.75 0.19 -14.82
CA GLY A 71 -13.97 -0.23 -15.51
C GLY A 71 -14.52 -1.61 -15.10
N LEU A 72 -13.88 -2.33 -14.18
CA LEU A 72 -14.41 -3.62 -13.69
C LEU A 72 -15.10 -3.52 -12.31
N PHE A 73 -15.75 -2.40 -12.04
CA PHE A 73 -16.87 -2.36 -11.10
C PHE A 73 -18.14 -2.36 -11.96
N LYS A 74 -18.69 -3.55 -12.24
CA LYS A 74 -20.10 -3.63 -12.63
C LYS A 74 -20.91 -3.26 -11.38
N PRO A 75 -21.73 -2.19 -11.40
CA PRO A 75 -22.80 -2.10 -10.43
C PRO A 75 -23.73 -3.28 -10.71
N VAL A 76 -23.86 -4.18 -9.74
CA VAL A 76 -24.94 -5.17 -9.68
C VAL A 76 -26.09 -4.52 -8.94
#